data_AF-A0A6J5UT56-F1
#
_entry.id   AF-A0A6J5UT56-F1
#
_cell.length_a   1.000
_cell.length_b   1.000
_cell.length_c   1.000
_cell.angle_alpha   90.00
_cell.angle_beta   90.00
_cell.angle_gamma   90.00
#
_symmetry.space_group_name_H-M   'P 1'
#
loop_
_entity.id
_entity.type
_entity.pdbx_description
1 polymer ?
#
loop_
_entity_poly.entity_id
_entity_poly.type
_entity_poly.pdbx_seq_one_letter_code
_entity_poly.pdbx_strand_id
1 'polypeptide(L)'
;MSTNSSEPLVPNTIRSPVRHSFNDFLYTEIYIGTPQKANFHIDTGSSMTWVQGKECQTCFLVSIPNFDGKQSTTCRAMLANNPLCVLPATGLVPISRSMLMALPESEGLFGLEKFTLLSNQGQQAIPNVPYGLGLDNNVNFNDRYHGQPNPISESMGLGGSQPTNILQQLNQITLQRFSYCLPPQFESQPSLLHLGNDAEIRGGTNVFATPILGAPNDHYYVR
;
A
#
# COMPACT_ATOMS: atom_id res chain seq x y z
N MET A 1 1.84 -22.00 27.27
CA MET A 1 0.44 -21.82 26.88
C MET A 1 0.41 -20.88 25.69
N SER A 2 0.23 -21.41 24.48
CA SER A 2 0.17 -20.64 23.24
C SER A 2 -1.23 -20.05 23.07
N THR A 3 -1.38 -18.75 23.22
CA THR A 3 -2.61 -18.05 22.86
C THR A 3 -2.64 -17.90 21.34
N ASN A 4 -3.31 -18.84 20.68
CA ASN A 4 -3.73 -18.72 19.29
C ASN A 4 -4.94 -17.76 19.28
N SER A 5 -4.70 -16.45 19.31
CA SER A 5 -5.78 -15.47 19.20
C SER A 5 -6.04 -15.19 17.72
N SER A 6 -6.77 -16.09 17.07
CA SER A 6 -7.58 -15.72 15.92
C SER A 6 -8.82 -14.99 16.45
N GLU A 7 -8.64 -13.77 16.98
CA GLU A 7 -9.78 -12.88 17.14
C GLU A 7 -10.32 -12.59 15.73
N PRO A 8 -11.64 -12.76 15.50
CA PRO A 8 -12.22 -12.36 14.23
C PRO A 8 -11.95 -10.86 14.06
N LEU A 9 -11.25 -10.51 12.97
CA LEU A 9 -11.03 -9.12 12.57
C LEU A 9 -12.41 -8.48 12.42
N VAL A 10 -12.83 -7.70 13.42
CA VAL A 10 -14.12 -7.02 13.39
C VAL A 10 -14.04 -5.99 12.26
N PRO A 11 -14.93 -6.05 11.23
CA PRO A 11 -14.92 -5.12 10.12
C PRO A 11 -15.50 -3.78 10.59
N ASN A 12 -14.70 -3.07 11.38
CA ASN A 12 -14.95 -1.68 11.72
C ASN A 12 -14.47 -0.79 10.58
N THR A 13 -15.13 0.35 10.42
CA THR A 13 -14.79 1.43 9.48
C THR A 13 -13.28 1.74 9.49
N ILE A 14 -12.54 1.15 8.54
CA ILE A 14 -11.14 1.48 8.29
C ILE A 14 -11.12 2.70 7.38
N ARG A 15 -10.50 3.76 7.88
CA ARG A 15 -10.36 5.01 7.15
C ARG A 15 -9.10 5.74 7.55
N SER A 16 -8.41 6.29 6.57
CA SER A 16 -7.20 7.08 6.80
C SER A 16 -7.28 8.43 6.09
N PRO A 17 -6.69 9.50 6.66
CA PRO A 17 -6.62 10.80 6.01
C PRO A 17 -5.84 10.73 4.70
N VAL A 18 -6.38 11.36 3.66
CA VAL A 18 -5.75 11.49 2.35
C VAL A 18 -5.32 12.95 2.16
N ARG A 19 -4.08 13.13 1.70
CA ARG A 19 -3.43 14.43 1.54
C ARG A 19 -2.79 14.55 0.17
N HIS A 20 -2.70 15.78 -0.33
CA HIS A 20 -1.88 16.09 -1.51
C HIS A 20 -0.40 16.18 -1.15
N SER A 21 0.42 15.62 -2.03
CA SER A 21 1.84 15.94 -2.17
C SER A 21 2.02 17.00 -3.28
N PHE A 22 3.23 17.55 -3.39
CA PHE A 22 3.58 18.66 -4.29
C PHE A 22 3.38 18.34 -5.79
N ASN A 23 3.35 17.07 -6.17
CA ASN A 23 3.23 16.61 -7.56
C ASN A 23 1.81 16.10 -7.91
N ASP A 24 0.78 16.59 -7.23
CA ASP A 24 -0.61 16.12 -7.36
C ASP A 24 -0.85 14.65 -6.95
N PHE A 25 0.18 13.94 -6.48
CA PHE A 25 0.03 12.63 -5.87
C PHE A 25 -0.75 12.70 -4.57
N LEU A 26 -1.61 11.73 -4.36
CA LEU A 26 -2.32 11.53 -3.10
C LEU A 26 -1.60 10.50 -2.26
N TYR A 27 -1.53 10.76 -0.96
CA TYR A 27 -0.98 9.81 -0.02
C TYR A 27 -1.81 9.71 1.25
N THR A 28 -1.70 8.56 1.90
CA THR A 28 -2.36 8.23 3.15
C THR A 28 -1.35 7.79 4.21
N GLU A 29 -1.62 8.14 5.46
CA GLU A 29 -0.81 7.70 6.59
C GLU A 29 -1.25 6.31 7.06
N ILE A 30 -0.29 5.40 7.17
CA ILE A 30 -0.43 4.02 7.65
C ILE A 30 0.81 3.71 8.49
N TYR A 31 0.74 2.74 9.40
CA TYR A 31 1.93 2.28 10.11
C TYR A 31 2.37 0.91 9.62
N ILE A 32 3.67 0.66 9.69
CA ILE A 32 4.30 -0.59 9.29
C ILE A 32 5.24 -1.10 10.41
N GLY A 33 5.28 -2.41 10.63
CA GLY A 33 6.18 -3.06 11.59
C GLY A 33 5.88 -2.74 13.06
N THR A 34 6.93 -2.51 13.84
CA THR A 34 6.82 -2.17 15.27
C THR A 34 6.69 -0.67 15.45
N PRO A 35 5.44 -0.20 15.47
CA PRO A 35 4.87 0.65 14.43
C PRO A 35 5.74 1.86 14.07
N GLN A 36 6.16 1.93 12.81
CA GLN A 36 6.76 3.09 12.18
C GLN A 36 5.71 3.77 11.30
N LYS A 37 5.58 5.10 11.40
CA LYS A 37 4.73 5.90 10.52
C LYS A 37 5.27 5.87 9.09
N ALA A 38 4.35 5.69 8.13
CA ALA A 38 4.60 5.60 6.71
C ALA A 38 3.52 6.36 5.93
N ASN A 39 3.89 7.01 4.84
CA ASN A 39 3.05 7.82 3.97
C ASN A 39 2.96 7.17 2.57
N PHE A 40 1.93 6.35 2.39
CA PHE A 40 1.73 5.58 1.16
C PHE A 40 1.05 6.41 0.10
N HIS A 41 1.68 6.55 -1.07
CA HIS A 41 1.02 6.96 -2.30
C HIS A 41 -0.15 6.01 -2.61
N ILE A 42 -1.31 6.58 -2.98
CA ILE A 42 -2.50 5.81 -3.35
C ILE A 42 -2.42 5.50 -4.84
N ASP A 43 -2.02 4.28 -5.19
CA ASP A 43 -1.78 3.86 -6.57
C ASP A 43 -2.90 2.93 -7.07
N THR A 44 -3.89 3.48 -7.78
CA THR A 44 -4.94 2.67 -8.42
C THR A 44 -4.52 2.06 -9.76
N GLY A 45 -3.28 2.27 -10.19
CA GLY A 45 -2.73 1.80 -11.47
C GLY A 45 -1.82 0.57 -11.36
N SER A 46 -1.44 0.18 -10.13
CA SER A 46 -0.65 -1.03 -9.87
C SER A 46 -1.19 -1.84 -8.69
N SER A 47 -0.97 -3.15 -8.67
CA SER A 47 -1.45 -4.01 -7.57
C SER A 47 -0.55 -4.02 -6.34
N MET A 48 0.72 -3.69 -6.46
CA MET A 48 1.70 -4.07 -5.46
C MET A 48 1.95 -2.99 -4.41
N THR A 49 1.95 -3.38 -3.13
CA THR A 49 2.42 -2.53 -2.05
C THR A 49 3.94 -2.56 -1.97
N TRP A 50 4.58 -1.40 -1.99
CA TRP A 50 6.03 -1.24 -2.06
C TRP A 50 6.53 -0.18 -1.07
N VAL A 51 7.59 -0.49 -0.32
CA VAL A 51 8.11 0.33 0.77
C VAL A 51 9.59 0.59 0.57
N GLN A 52 10.02 1.86 0.59
CA GLN A 52 11.44 2.19 0.53
C GLN A 52 12.17 1.76 1.81
N GLY A 53 13.12 0.83 1.68
CA GLY A 53 13.89 0.29 2.79
C GLY A 53 15.01 1.22 3.25
N LYS A 54 15.43 1.09 4.50
CA LYS A 54 16.59 1.82 5.05
C LYS A 54 17.91 1.44 4.40
N GLU A 55 18.04 0.20 3.93
CA GLU A 55 19.23 -0.30 3.24
C GLU A 55 19.20 -0.03 1.73
N CYS A 56 18.29 0.84 1.29
CA CYS A 56 18.19 1.25 -0.09
C CYS A 56 19.48 1.97 -0.54
N GLN A 57 19.97 1.62 -1.73
CA GLN A 57 21.20 2.14 -2.32
C GLN A 57 20.91 3.35 -3.22
N THR A 58 19.96 3.19 -4.14
CA THR A 58 19.45 4.26 -5.02
C THR A 58 18.06 4.62 -4.52
N CYS A 59 17.90 5.79 -3.89
CA CYS A 59 16.66 6.16 -3.21
C CYS A 59 16.30 7.59 -3.54
N PHE A 60 15.00 7.88 -3.56
CA PHE A 60 14.54 9.26 -3.55
C PHE A 60 14.52 9.79 -2.11
N LEU A 61 14.80 11.09 -1.97
CA LEU A 61 14.82 11.76 -0.67
C LEU A 61 13.41 11.91 -0.13
N VAL A 62 13.24 11.65 1.16
CA VAL A 62 11.96 11.66 1.85
C VAL A 62 12.05 12.44 3.17
N SER A 63 10.94 13.00 3.63
CA SER A 63 10.86 13.77 4.89
C SER A 63 10.71 12.92 6.14
N ILE A 64 10.43 11.63 5.99
CA ILE A 64 10.32 10.65 7.08
C ILE A 64 11.38 9.56 6.94
N PRO A 65 11.85 8.96 8.05
CA PRO A 65 12.85 7.89 7.97
C PRO A 65 12.37 6.72 7.11
N ASN A 66 13.27 6.17 6.29
CA ASN A 66 13.01 4.93 5.56
C ASN A 66 12.75 3.76 6.52
N PHE A 67 11.98 2.76 6.06
CA PHE A 67 11.60 1.63 6.89
C PHE A 67 12.78 0.68 7.15
N ASP A 68 13.07 0.40 8.42
CA ASP A 68 14.12 -0.56 8.82
C ASP A 68 13.52 -1.94 9.09
N GLY A 69 13.44 -2.76 8.04
CA GLY A 69 12.96 -4.14 8.14
C GLY A 69 13.78 -5.02 9.09
N LYS A 70 15.04 -4.67 9.42
CA LYS A 70 15.86 -5.44 10.38
C LYS A 70 15.50 -5.14 11.83
N GLN A 71 14.95 -3.96 12.11
CA GLN A 71 14.48 -3.58 13.45
C GLN A 71 13.02 -3.99 13.70
N SER A 72 12.26 -4.30 12.65
CA SER A 72 10.90 -4.81 12.80
C SER A 72 10.91 -6.28 13.25
N THR A 73 10.26 -6.58 14.37
CA THR A 73 10.15 -7.96 14.89
C THR A 73 9.13 -8.79 14.10
N THR A 74 8.29 -8.14 13.30
CA THR A 74 7.24 -8.74 12.48
C THR A 74 7.62 -8.87 10.99
N CYS A 75 8.75 -8.29 10.57
CA CYS A 75 9.29 -8.47 9.22
C CYS A 75 9.70 -9.94 9.00
N ARG A 76 9.23 -10.52 7.89
CA ARG A 76 9.59 -11.88 7.46
C ARG A 76 9.87 -11.88 5.96
N ALA A 77 10.95 -12.54 5.56
CA ALA A 77 11.22 -12.75 4.14
C ALA A 77 10.19 -13.72 3.54
N MET A 78 9.70 -13.43 2.35
CA MET A 78 8.84 -14.35 1.60
C MET A 78 9.70 -15.39 0.90
N LEU A 79 9.33 -16.67 1.05
CA LEU A 79 9.99 -17.76 0.37
C LEU A 79 9.60 -17.79 -1.11
N ALA A 80 10.55 -18.11 -1.99
CA ALA A 80 10.32 -18.15 -3.44
C ALA A 80 9.24 -19.17 -3.88
N ASN A 81 8.94 -20.18 -3.06
CA ASN A 81 7.90 -21.18 -3.33
C ASN A 81 6.52 -20.81 -2.76
N ASN A 82 6.36 -19.61 -2.18
CA ASN A 82 5.08 -19.15 -1.66
C ASN A 82 4.09 -18.93 -2.82
N PRO A 83 2.81 -19.33 -2.71
CA PRO A 83 1.81 -19.10 -3.78
C PRO A 83 1.60 -17.62 -4.16
N LEU A 84 1.95 -16.68 -3.29
CA LEU A 84 1.90 -15.25 -3.55
C LEU A 84 3.10 -14.75 -4.38
N CYS A 85 4.11 -15.59 -4.57
CA CYS A 85 5.23 -15.36 -5.49
C CYS A 85 4.73 -15.55 -6.93
N VAL A 86 3.92 -14.61 -7.42
CA VAL A 86 3.49 -14.58 -8.82
C VAL A 86 4.45 -13.71 -9.59
N LEU A 87 5.17 -14.33 -10.53
CA LEU A 87 6.17 -13.66 -11.34
C LEU A 87 5.48 -12.58 -12.21
N PRO A 88 5.88 -11.30 -12.14
CA PRO A 88 5.53 -10.35 -13.17
C PRO A 88 6.05 -10.87 -14.52
N ALA A 89 5.33 -10.61 -15.60
CA ALA A 89 5.72 -11.03 -16.95
C ALA A 89 7.12 -10.52 -17.38
N THR A 90 7.71 -9.58 -16.62
CA THR A 90 9.01 -8.96 -16.86
C THR A 90 10.22 -9.75 -16.31
N GLY A 91 10.02 -10.93 -15.72
CA GLY A 91 11.10 -11.88 -15.42
C GLY A 91 11.86 -11.57 -14.12
N LEU A 92 11.85 -12.52 -13.19
CA LEU A 92 12.66 -12.49 -11.97
C LEU A 92 13.68 -13.61 -11.97
N VAL A 93 14.80 -13.38 -11.30
CA VAL A 93 15.78 -14.41 -10.96
C VAL A 93 15.64 -14.71 -9.47
N PRO A 94 15.31 -15.94 -9.06
CA PRO A 94 15.34 -16.32 -7.65
C PRO A 94 16.77 -16.14 -7.11
N ILE A 95 16.97 -15.20 -6.19
CA ILE A 95 18.23 -15.09 -5.45
C ILE A 95 18.03 -15.77 -4.09
N SER A 96 18.45 -17.04 -3.99
CA SER A 96 18.38 -17.86 -2.78
C SER A 96 16.95 -18.23 -2.34
N ARG A 97 16.74 -18.49 -1.03
CA ARG A 97 15.43 -18.82 -0.43
C ARG A 97 14.46 -17.63 -0.42
N SER A 98 14.92 -16.40 -0.64
CA SER A 98 14.14 -15.16 -0.67
C SER A 98 13.79 -14.72 -2.09
N MET A 99 12.69 -13.97 -2.24
CA MET A 99 12.26 -13.43 -3.53
C MET A 99 12.85 -12.03 -3.76
N LEU A 100 13.64 -11.86 -4.83
CA LEU A 100 14.03 -10.56 -5.36
C LEU A 100 13.07 -10.19 -6.50
N MET A 101 12.56 -8.97 -6.48
CA MET A 101 11.63 -8.40 -7.45
C MET A 101 12.33 -7.25 -8.17
N ALA A 102 12.47 -7.36 -9.49
CA ALA A 102 12.96 -6.30 -10.36
C ALA A 102 11.81 -5.76 -11.22
N LEU A 103 11.45 -4.50 -10.98
CA LEU A 103 10.53 -3.68 -11.75
C LEU A 103 11.35 -2.71 -12.63
N PRO A 104 10.75 -2.10 -13.67
CA PRO A 104 11.46 -1.20 -14.58
C PRO A 104 12.20 -0.05 -13.88
N GLU A 105 11.67 0.48 -12.78
CA GLU A 105 12.22 1.62 -12.05
C GLU A 105 12.59 1.28 -10.60
N SER A 106 12.49 0.01 -10.18
CA SER A 106 12.75 -0.36 -8.79
C SER A 106 13.11 -1.83 -8.63
N GLU A 107 13.99 -2.15 -7.69
CA GLU A 107 14.34 -3.50 -7.30
C GLU A 107 14.26 -3.65 -5.77
N GLY A 108 13.82 -4.82 -5.30
CA GLY A 108 13.69 -5.05 -3.87
C GLY A 108 13.35 -6.48 -3.47
N LEU A 109 13.36 -6.74 -2.17
CA LEU A 109 13.02 -8.05 -1.60
C LEU A 109 11.52 -8.14 -1.34
N PHE A 110 10.93 -9.31 -1.51
CA PHE A 110 9.53 -9.55 -1.16
C PHE A 110 9.40 -10.18 0.22
N GLY A 111 8.43 -9.70 0.99
CA GLY A 111 8.27 -10.04 2.39
C GLY A 111 6.84 -9.99 2.88
N LEU A 112 6.70 -10.31 4.16
CA LEU A 112 5.49 -10.17 4.95
C LEU A 112 5.79 -9.22 6.10
N GLU A 113 4.85 -8.33 6.40
CA GLU A 113 4.96 -7.39 7.51
C GLU A 113 3.59 -7.12 8.13
N LYS A 114 3.58 -6.59 9.34
CA LYS A 114 2.40 -6.10 10.01
C LYS A 114 2.13 -4.66 9.58
N PHE A 115 0.95 -4.42 9.04
CA PHE A 115 0.44 -3.08 8.73
C PHE A 115 -0.59 -2.70 9.77
N THR A 116 -0.62 -1.44 10.18
CA THR A 116 -1.63 -0.92 11.10
C THR A 116 -2.38 0.22 10.44
N LEU A 117 -3.66 -0.03 10.16
CA LEU A 117 -4.57 0.91 9.53
C LEU A 117 -5.35 1.69 10.61
N LEU A 118 -5.76 2.91 10.28
CA LEU A 118 -6.59 3.73 11.17
C LEU A 118 -8.07 3.32 11.05
N SER A 119 -8.77 3.30 12.18
CA SER A 119 -10.22 3.01 12.22
C SER A 119 -10.95 3.97 13.15
N ASN A 120 -12.28 4.00 13.07
CA ASN A 120 -13.13 4.76 13.99
C ASN A 120 -13.00 4.33 15.46
N GLN A 121 -12.55 3.10 15.73
CA GLN A 121 -12.36 2.55 17.08
C GLN A 121 -10.89 2.57 17.53
N GLY A 122 -9.99 3.14 16.72
CA GLY A 122 -8.56 3.27 17.04
C GLY A 122 -7.68 2.80 15.89
N GLN A 123 -6.88 1.77 16.13
CA GLN A 123 -5.93 1.21 15.17
C GLN A 123 -6.22 -0.27 14.95
N GLN A 124 -6.18 -0.70 13.69
CA GLN A 124 -6.35 -2.10 13.28
C GLN A 124 -5.02 -2.64 12.79
N ALA A 125 -4.38 -3.48 13.59
CA ALA A 125 -3.14 -4.16 13.21
C ALA A 125 -3.45 -5.44 12.42
N ILE A 126 -2.76 -5.61 11.30
CA ILE A 126 -2.98 -6.68 10.34
C ILE A 126 -1.63 -7.34 10.07
N PRO A 127 -1.40 -8.56 10.60
CA PRO A 127 -0.13 -9.25 10.42
C PRO A 127 -0.04 -9.90 9.04
N ASN A 128 1.20 -10.23 8.63
CA ASN A 128 1.48 -11.02 7.44
C ASN A 128 0.94 -10.44 6.12
N VAL A 129 0.96 -9.11 5.98
CA VAL A 129 0.63 -8.43 4.73
C VAL A 129 1.80 -8.53 3.76
N PRO A 130 1.61 -9.06 2.54
CA PRO A 130 2.63 -9.06 1.50
C PRO A 130 3.01 -7.64 1.10
N TYR A 131 4.32 -7.40 0.98
CA TYR A 131 4.85 -6.14 0.52
C TYR A 131 6.24 -6.34 -0.08
N GLY A 132 6.67 -5.39 -0.91
CA GLY A 132 8.06 -5.29 -1.35
C GLY A 132 8.84 -4.27 -0.52
N LEU A 133 10.09 -4.63 -0.22
CA LEU A 133 11.08 -3.79 0.43
C LEU A 133 12.09 -3.32 -0.63
N GLY A 134 11.89 -2.10 -1.12
CA GLY A 134 12.72 -1.49 -2.16
C GLY A 134 14.14 -1.24 -1.69
N LEU A 135 15.10 -1.79 -2.42
CA LEU A 135 16.54 -1.64 -2.23
C LEU A 135 17.17 -0.75 -3.30
N ASP A 136 16.54 -0.65 -4.46
CA ASP A 136 16.84 0.32 -5.50
C ASP A 136 15.50 0.90 -5.98
N ASN A 137 15.34 2.22 -5.93
CA ASN A 137 14.13 2.93 -6.33
C ASN A 137 14.54 4.15 -7.14
N ASN A 138 14.50 4.01 -8.47
CA ASN A 138 14.68 5.09 -9.42
C ASN A 138 13.32 5.71 -9.80
N VAL A 139 12.50 5.98 -8.79
CA VAL A 139 11.19 6.61 -8.91
C VAL A 139 11.28 8.01 -8.33
N ASN A 140 10.59 8.97 -8.92
CA ASN A 140 10.59 10.35 -8.43
C ASN A 140 9.19 10.85 -8.08
N PHE A 141 8.87 10.82 -6.78
CA PHE A 141 7.67 11.47 -6.22
C PHE A 141 7.87 12.96 -5.90
N ASN A 142 9.06 13.51 -6.15
CA ASN A 142 9.40 14.91 -5.91
C ASN A 142 9.42 15.70 -7.22
N ASP A 143 8.97 16.95 -7.24
CA ASP A 143 9.19 17.80 -8.41
C ASP A 143 10.65 18.27 -8.44
N ARG A 144 11.09 18.71 -9.62
CA ARG A 144 12.37 19.42 -9.78
C ARG A 144 12.34 20.84 -9.22
N TYR A 145 11.22 21.32 -8.68
CA TYR A 145 10.96 22.74 -8.54
C TYR A 145 10.84 23.24 -7.10
N HIS A 146 10.78 22.35 -6.10
CA HIS A 146 10.66 22.77 -4.70
C HIS A 146 11.61 21.99 -3.79
N GLY A 147 12.44 22.72 -3.04
CA GLY A 147 13.38 22.18 -2.05
C GLY A 147 12.72 21.65 -0.77
N GLN A 148 11.45 21.23 -0.85
CA GLN A 148 10.72 20.60 0.25
C GLN A 148 11.01 19.10 0.23
N PRO A 149 11.20 18.45 1.40
CA PRO A 149 11.42 17.02 1.43
C PRO A 149 10.10 16.28 1.12
N ASN A 150 10.14 15.40 0.12
CA ASN A 150 8.97 14.64 -0.34
C ASN A 150 8.35 13.81 0.81
N PRO A 151 7.04 13.92 1.09
CA PRO A 151 6.40 13.20 2.17
C PRO A 151 6.13 11.72 1.86
N ILE A 152 6.08 11.33 0.59
CA ILE A 152 5.73 9.97 0.16
C ILE A 152 6.99 9.12 0.18
N SER A 153 6.99 8.00 0.92
CA SER A 153 8.09 7.02 0.94
C SER A 153 7.69 5.63 0.49
N GLU A 154 6.39 5.37 0.37
CA GLU A 154 5.84 4.07 0.02
C GLU A 154 4.75 4.21 -1.05
N SER A 155 4.43 3.13 -1.75
CA SER A 155 3.30 3.02 -2.67
C SER A 155 2.35 1.93 -2.21
N MET A 156 1.06 2.25 -2.15
CA MET A 156 -0.01 1.31 -1.87
C MET A 156 -0.74 1.01 -3.18
N GLY A 157 -0.42 -0.14 -3.76
CA GLY A 157 -1.12 -0.66 -4.92
C GLY A 157 -2.55 -1.06 -4.59
N LEU A 158 -3.50 -0.43 -5.26
CA LEU A 158 -4.93 -0.71 -5.20
C LEU A 158 -5.45 -1.33 -6.51
N GLY A 159 -4.64 -1.47 -7.55
CA GLY A 159 -5.01 -2.06 -8.85
C GLY A 159 -5.43 -3.54 -8.79
N GLY A 160 -6.24 -4.01 -9.75
CA GLY A 160 -7.08 -5.21 -9.53
C GLY A 160 -6.53 -6.59 -9.92
N SER A 161 -5.28 -6.76 -10.36
CA SER A 161 -4.90 -7.97 -11.12
C SER A 161 -3.92 -8.96 -10.46
N GLN A 162 -3.21 -8.58 -9.38
CA GLN A 162 -2.23 -9.49 -8.75
C GLN A 162 -2.67 -10.04 -7.39
N PRO A 163 -2.36 -11.31 -7.08
CA PRO A 163 -2.71 -11.91 -5.77
C PRO A 163 -2.11 -11.19 -4.58
N THR A 164 -0.99 -10.49 -4.75
CA THR A 164 -0.30 -9.71 -3.69
C THR A 164 -1.00 -8.41 -3.36
N ASN A 165 -2.04 -8.01 -4.13
CA ASN A 165 -2.82 -6.81 -3.88
C ASN A 165 -3.38 -6.76 -2.45
N ILE A 166 -3.23 -5.61 -1.79
CA ILE A 166 -3.63 -5.44 -0.39
C ILE A 166 -5.14 -5.59 -0.17
N LEU A 167 -5.97 -5.12 -1.10
CA LEU A 167 -7.42 -5.31 -1.07
C LEU A 167 -7.79 -6.80 -1.19
N GLN A 168 -7.10 -7.56 -2.03
CA GLN A 168 -7.33 -9.01 -2.16
C GLN A 168 -6.84 -9.78 -0.93
N GLN A 169 -5.63 -9.48 -0.46
CA GLN A 169 -5.04 -10.12 0.71
C GLN A 169 -5.88 -9.88 1.97
N LEU A 170 -6.49 -8.70 2.07
CA LEU A 170 -7.29 -8.27 3.21
C LEU A 170 -8.79 -8.31 2.92
N ASN A 171 -9.24 -9.15 1.98
CA ASN A 171 -10.61 -9.17 1.50
C ASN A 171 -11.66 -9.37 2.61
N GLN A 172 -11.32 -10.05 3.71
CA GLN A 172 -12.21 -10.19 4.87
C GLN A 172 -12.60 -8.84 5.52
N ILE A 173 -11.76 -7.82 5.35
CA ILE A 173 -11.97 -6.49 5.89
C ILE A 173 -12.29 -5.49 4.77
N THR A 174 -11.49 -5.48 3.71
CA THR A 174 -11.58 -4.51 2.62
C THR A 174 -12.73 -4.82 1.67
N LEU A 175 -13.24 -6.06 1.65
CA LEU A 175 -14.24 -6.55 0.70
C LEU A 175 -13.91 -6.24 -0.77
N GLN A 176 -12.62 -6.01 -1.08
CA GLN A 176 -12.15 -5.46 -2.35
C GLN A 176 -12.81 -4.14 -2.76
N ARG A 177 -13.16 -3.30 -1.78
CA ARG A 177 -13.83 -2.01 -1.95
C ARG A 177 -13.00 -0.92 -1.29
N PHE A 178 -12.83 0.17 -2.02
CA PHE A 178 -12.29 1.41 -1.51
C PHE A 178 -13.03 2.60 -2.11
N SER A 179 -13.02 3.73 -1.42
CA SER A 179 -13.44 5.02 -1.98
C SER A 179 -12.61 6.13 -1.36
N TYR A 180 -12.35 7.18 -2.14
CA TYR A 180 -11.75 8.41 -1.65
C TYR A 180 -12.26 9.57 -2.49
N CYS A 181 -12.38 10.73 -1.86
CA CYS A 181 -12.58 11.99 -2.57
C CYS A 181 -11.21 12.64 -2.79
N LEU A 182 -10.95 13.17 -3.98
CA LEU A 182 -9.75 13.98 -4.20
C LEU A 182 -9.87 15.23 -3.29
N PRO A 183 -8.95 15.44 -2.33
CA PRO A 183 -8.93 16.71 -1.61
C PRO A 183 -8.64 17.85 -2.60
N PRO A 184 -8.97 19.11 -2.29
CA PRO A 184 -8.47 20.22 -3.05
C PRO A 184 -6.98 20.45 -2.75
N GLN A 185 -6.15 20.69 -3.78
CA GLN A 185 -4.69 20.78 -3.68
C GLN A 185 -4.17 21.78 -2.64
N PHE A 186 -4.93 22.86 -2.39
CA PHE A 186 -4.52 23.97 -1.52
C PHE A 186 -5.32 24.06 -0.21
N GLU A 187 -6.17 23.07 0.07
CA GLU A 187 -6.93 23.03 1.31
C GLU A 187 -6.20 22.27 2.41
N SER A 188 -6.31 22.77 3.64
CA SER A 188 -5.68 22.15 4.81
C SER A 188 -6.41 20.91 5.31
N GLN A 189 -7.67 20.74 4.90
CA GLN A 189 -8.52 19.64 5.35
C GLN A 189 -8.27 18.40 4.49
N PRO A 190 -7.80 17.29 5.08
CA PRO A 190 -7.64 16.05 4.34
C PRO A 190 -9.01 15.47 3.99
N SER A 191 -9.09 14.76 2.86
CA SER A 191 -10.19 13.84 2.62
C SER A 191 -9.92 12.49 3.32
N LEU A 192 -10.76 11.48 3.08
CA LEU A 192 -10.63 10.16 3.69
C LEU A 192 -10.56 9.09 2.61
N LEU A 193 -9.66 8.13 2.80
CA LEU A 193 -9.67 6.84 2.12
C LEU A 193 -10.50 5.91 2.99
N HIS A 194 -11.57 5.36 2.43
CA HIS A 194 -12.46 4.41 3.06
C HIS A 194 -12.24 3.02 2.49
N LEU A 195 -12.23 1.99 3.33
CA LEU A 195 -12.08 0.58 2.92
C LEU A 195 -13.28 -0.26 3.39
N GLY A 196 -13.59 -1.33 2.66
CA GLY A 196 -14.62 -2.28 3.09
C GLY A 196 -16.03 -1.70 3.02
N ASN A 197 -16.81 -1.95 4.07
CA ASN A 197 -18.18 -1.44 4.16
C ASN A 197 -18.23 0.09 4.23
N ASP A 198 -17.17 0.75 4.71
CA ASP A 198 -17.13 2.21 4.81
C ASP A 198 -16.92 2.88 3.45
N ALA A 199 -16.47 2.11 2.45
CA ALA A 199 -16.29 2.62 1.10
C ALA A 199 -17.62 2.92 0.38
N GLU A 200 -18.74 2.38 0.88
CA GLU A 200 -20.06 2.57 0.30
C GLU A 200 -20.56 4.01 0.49
N ILE A 201 -20.85 4.68 -0.62
CA ILE A 201 -21.42 6.04 -0.61
C ILE A 201 -22.92 5.95 -0.31
N ARG A 202 -23.33 6.20 0.93
CA ARG A 202 -24.73 6.15 1.38
C ARG A 202 -25.37 7.54 1.45
N GLY A 203 -26.65 7.63 1.07
CA GLY A 203 -27.48 8.83 1.28
C GLY A 203 -27.27 9.97 0.28
N GLY A 204 -26.45 9.78 -0.76
CA GLY A 204 -26.32 10.73 -1.85
C GLY A 204 -27.46 10.59 -2.86
N THR A 205 -28.11 11.70 -3.22
CA THR A 205 -29.20 11.72 -4.20
C THR A 205 -28.73 11.61 -5.66
N ASN A 206 -27.42 11.80 -5.90
CA ASN A 206 -26.80 11.83 -7.23
C ASN A 206 -25.63 10.83 -7.35
N VAL A 207 -25.81 9.62 -6.81
CA VAL A 207 -24.83 8.53 -6.92
C VAL A 207 -25.26 7.59 -8.02
N PHE A 208 -24.41 7.44 -9.04
CA PHE A 208 -24.64 6.51 -10.15
C PHE A 208 -23.56 5.43 -10.13
N ALA A 209 -23.91 4.23 -10.59
CA ALA A 209 -22.99 3.10 -10.66
C ALA A 209 -22.85 2.63 -12.11
N THR A 210 -21.62 2.31 -12.51
CA THR A 210 -21.31 1.63 -13.77
C THR A 210 -20.51 0.37 -13.46
N PRO A 211 -20.71 -0.75 -14.18
CA PRO A 211 -19.90 -1.94 -13.98
C PRO A 211 -18.42 -1.67 -14.25
N ILE A 212 -17.56 -2.07 -13.31
CA ILE A 212 -16.12 -2.18 -13.55
C ILE A 212 -15.89 -3.38 -14.45
N LEU A 213 -15.24 -3.15 -15.59
CA LEU A 213 -14.81 -4.18 -16.52
C LEU A 213 -13.52 -4.80 -15.99
N GLY A 214 -13.47 -6.14 -15.92
CA GLY A 214 -12.23 -6.85 -15.62
C GLY A 214 -11.24 -6.65 -16.76
N ALA A 215 -10.00 -6.30 -16.42
CA ALA A 215 -8.90 -6.19 -17.37
C ALA A 215 -7.71 -7.06 -16.94
N PRO A 216 -6.92 -7.57 -17.89
CA PRO A 216 -5.72 -8.35 -17.58
C PRO A 216 -4.59 -7.49 -16.98
N ASN A 217 -4.73 -6.17 -17.00
CA ASN A 217 -3.73 -5.20 -16.57
C ASN A 217 -4.30 -4.50 -15.34
N ASP A 218 -3.49 -4.12 -14.36
CA ASP A 218 -3.85 -3.57 -13.03
C ASP A 218 -4.84 -2.37 -13.00
N HIS A 219 -5.32 -1.91 -14.15
CA HIS A 219 -6.14 -0.73 -14.35
C HIS A 219 -7.63 -1.02 -14.25
N TYR A 220 -8.38 0.00 -13.82
CA TYR A 220 -9.83 -0.01 -13.78
C TYR A 220 -10.44 0.55 -15.06
N TYR A 221 -11.33 -0.22 -15.69
CA TYR A 221 -12.11 0.21 -16.85
C TYR A 221 -13.59 0.17 -16.52
N VAL A 222 -14.38 1.06 -17.12
CA VAL A 222 -15.84 1.12 -16.94
C VAL A 222 -16.53 1.19 -18.31
N ARG A 223 -17.82 0.86 -18.35
CA ARG A 223 -18.65 1.02 -19.56
C ARG A 223 -19.10 2.47 -19.77
#